data_AF-A0A961CPQ5-F1
#
_entry.id   AF-A0A961CPQ5-F1
#
_cell.length_a   1.000
_cell.length_b   1.000
_cell.length_c   1.000
_cell.angle_alpha   90.00
_cell.angle_beta   90.00
_cell.angle_gamma   90.00
#
_symmetry.space_group_name_H-M   'P 1'
#
loop_
_entity.id
_entity.type
_entity.pdbx_description
1 polymer ?
#
loop_
_entity_poly.entity_id
_entity_poly.type
_entity_poly.pdbx_seq_one_letter_code
_entity_poly.pdbx_strand_id
1 'polypeptide(L)'
;MCGEKGWREEQFTDGTIVWTSPSGRTYTTTPGGALFFPQLAEPSGPVTAAARGVESEGRTLMMPTRRRPRAAERAARIRWERGLNEARMNADPPPF
;
A
#
# COMPACT_ATOMS: atom_id res chain seq x y z
N MET A 1 -7.14 18.04 -7.80
CA MET A 1 -7.34 18.46 -9.20
C MET A 1 -6.25 19.46 -9.53
N CYS A 2 -5.34 19.13 -10.45
CA CYS A 2 -4.28 20.04 -10.88
C CYS A 2 -4.87 20.98 -11.94
N GLY A 3 -4.85 22.29 -11.69
CA GLY A 3 -5.55 23.30 -12.48
C GLY A 3 -4.98 23.52 -13.88
N GLU A 4 -5.60 24.45 -14.59
CA GLU A 4 -5.48 24.78 -16.03
C GLU A 4 -4.06 25.01 -16.58
N LYS A 5 -3.04 25.09 -15.71
CA LYS A 5 -1.61 25.27 -16.05
C LYS A 5 -0.68 24.27 -15.37
N GLY A 6 -1.17 23.12 -14.92
CA GLY A 6 -0.38 22.08 -14.26
C GLY A 6 0.54 21.31 -15.22
N TRP A 7 1.35 20.40 -14.65
CA TRP A 7 2.09 19.41 -15.43
C TRP A 7 1.13 18.54 -16.25
N ARG A 8 1.50 18.25 -17.49
CA ARG A 8 0.80 17.27 -18.35
C ARG A 8 1.74 16.13 -18.69
N GLU A 9 1.20 14.93 -18.83
CA GLU A 9 1.93 13.75 -19.25
C GLU A 9 1.22 13.08 -20.43
N GLU A 10 2.01 12.59 -21.38
CA GLU A 10 1.57 11.72 -22.47
C GLU A 10 2.43 10.46 -22.41
N GLN A 11 1.79 9.29 -22.31
CA GLN A 11 2.45 7.99 -22.21
C GLN A 11 2.23 7.20 -23.50
N PHE A 12 3.30 6.63 -24.03
CA PHE A 12 3.30 5.83 -25.24
C PHE A 12 3.44 4.33 -24.92
N THR A 13 3.03 3.47 -25.85
CA THR A 13 3.01 2.01 -25.66
C THR A 13 4.39 1.37 -25.61
N ASP A 14 5.41 2.07 -26.10
CA ASP A 14 6.84 1.70 -26.01
C ASP A 14 7.48 2.07 -24.66
N GLY A 15 6.69 2.61 -23.73
CA GLY A 15 7.16 3.04 -22.41
C GLY A 15 7.75 4.45 -22.37
N THR A 16 7.75 5.19 -23.49
CA THR A 16 8.16 6.59 -23.51
C THR A 16 7.14 7.47 -22.78
N ILE A 17 7.61 8.36 -21.91
CA ILE A 17 6.78 9.37 -21.23
C ILE A 17 7.24 10.76 -21.62
N VAL A 18 6.31 11.57 -22.12
CA VAL A 18 6.52 12.99 -22.43
C VAL A 18 5.86 13.84 -21.35
N TRP A 19 6.68 14.59 -20.63
CA TRP A 19 6.25 15.53 -19.59
C TRP A 19 6.24 16.95 -20.14
N THR A 20 5.12 17.66 -20.00
CA THR A 20 5.02 19.09 -20.29
C THR A 20 4.89 19.86 -18.98
N SER A 21 5.85 20.73 -18.70
CA SER A 21 5.83 21.57 -17.50
C SER A 21 4.77 22.67 -17.59
N PRO A 22 4.37 23.28 -16.45
CA PRO A 22 3.54 24.48 -16.41
C PRO A 22 4.05 25.64 -17.28
N SER A 23 5.36 25.73 -17.47
CA SER A 23 6.02 26.74 -18.30
C SER A 23 6.09 26.36 -19.78
N GLY A 24 5.48 25.24 -20.19
CA GLY A 24 5.48 24.73 -21.56
C GLY A 24 6.76 24.02 -22.00
N ARG A 25 7.67 23.67 -21.06
CA ARG A 25 8.88 22.91 -21.40
C ARG A 25 8.56 21.42 -21.48
N THR A 26 9.10 20.76 -22.51
CA THR A 26 8.90 19.34 -22.73
C THR A 26 10.12 18.54 -22.30
N TYR A 27 9.90 17.44 -21.59
CA TYR A 27 10.93 16.49 -21.17
C TYR A 27 10.51 15.08 -21.56
N THR A 28 11.37 14.38 -22.28
CA THR A 28 11.11 12.99 -22.70
C THR A 28 11.93 12.05 -21.84
N THR A 29 11.28 11.04 -21.28
CA THR A 29 11.95 9.96 -20.55
C THR A 29 11.65 8.63 -21.23
N THR A 30 12.69 7.86 -21.49
CA THR A 30 12.59 6.50 -22.01
C THR A 30 13.01 5.50 -20.92
N PRO A 31 12.49 4.26 -20.92
CA PRO A 31 12.86 3.26 -19.94
C PRO A 31 14.34 2.88 -20.10
N GLY A 32 15.18 3.20 -19.11
CA GLY A 32 16.61 2.81 -19.15
C GLY A 32 16.82 1.30 -19.21
N GLY A 33 15.88 0.51 -18.70
CA GLY A 33 15.91 -0.96 -18.79
C GLY A 33 15.91 -1.48 -20.22
N ALA A 34 15.30 -0.75 -21.16
CA ALA A 34 15.30 -1.10 -22.59
C ALA A 34 16.71 -1.13 -23.19
N LEU A 35 17.66 -0.37 -22.63
CA LEU A 35 19.07 -0.39 -23.06
C LEU A 35 19.77 -1.72 -22.74
N PHE A 36 19.43 -2.32 -21.60
CA PHE A 36 20.08 -3.54 -21.12
C PHE A 36 19.29 -4.81 -21.46
N PHE A 37 17.97 -4.68 -21.63
CA PHE A 37 17.06 -5.78 -21.91
C PHE A 37 16.13 -5.37 -23.07
N PRO A 38 16.51 -5.61 -24.33
CA PRO A 38 15.75 -5.18 -25.50
C PRO A 38 14.31 -5.69 -25.53
N GLN A 39 14.05 -6.84 -24.90
CA GLN A 39 12.72 -7.42 -24.75
C GLN A 39 11.76 -6.52 -23.95
N LEU A 40 12.28 -5.61 -23.11
CA LEU A 40 11.48 -4.63 -22.36
C LEU A 40 11.12 -3.39 -23.20
N ALA A 41 11.75 -3.20 -24.37
CA ALA A 41 11.39 -2.15 -25.31
C ALA A 41 10.15 -2.53 -26.15
N GLU A 42 9.81 -3.82 -26.18
CA GLU A 42 8.66 -4.32 -26.93
C GLU A 42 7.35 -3.90 -26.25
N PRO A 43 6.42 -3.24 -26.96
CA PRO A 43 5.13 -2.88 -26.41
C PRO A 43 4.39 -4.10 -25.85
N SER A 44 3.87 -3.98 -24.64
CA SER A 44 3.09 -5.03 -23.96
C SER A 44 1.67 -5.16 -24.55
N GLY A 45 1.53 -5.29 -25.87
CA GLY A 45 0.25 -5.45 -26.58
C GLY A 45 -0.76 -4.31 -26.35
N PRO A 46 -1.94 -4.40 -26.97
CA PRO A 46 -3.01 -3.44 -26.73
C PRO A 46 -3.60 -3.64 -25.33
N VAL A 47 -3.47 -2.62 -24.49
CA VAL A 47 -4.16 -2.56 -23.19
C VAL A 47 -5.59 -2.10 -23.43
N THR A 48 -6.56 -2.98 -23.20
CA THR A 48 -7.96 -2.57 -23.12
C THR A 48 -8.16 -1.86 -21.79
N ALA A 49 -8.30 -0.53 -21.82
CA ALA A 49 -8.67 0.22 -20.63
C ALA A 49 -10.04 -0.28 -20.16
N ALA A 50 -10.05 -1.06 -19.07
CA ALA A 50 -11.29 -1.48 -18.46
C ALA A 50 -12.10 -0.22 -18.08
N ALA A 51 -13.40 -0.24 -18.37
CA ALA A 51 -14.30 0.79 -17.90
C ALA A 51 -14.09 0.96 -16.39
N ARG A 52 -13.98 2.22 -15.94
CA ARG A 52 -13.78 2.52 -14.53
C ARG A 52 -14.92 1.86 -13.76
N GLY A 53 -14.61 0.81 -13.00
CA GLY A 53 -15.61 0.10 -12.21
C GLY A 53 -16.31 1.08 -11.26
N VAL A 54 -17.59 0.82 -10.98
CA VAL A 54 -18.36 1.60 -10.01
C VAL A 54 -17.58 1.63 -8.69
N GLU A 55 -17.45 2.81 -8.10
CA GLU A 55 -16.77 2.95 -6.81
C GLU A 55 -17.50 2.07 -5.78
N SER A 56 -16.82 1.06 -5.25
CA SER A 56 -17.38 0.19 -4.23
C SER A 56 -17.49 0.96 -2.91
N GLU A 57 -18.62 0.78 -2.21
CA GLU A 57 -18.75 1.23 -0.82
C GLU A 57 -17.56 0.69 -0.01
N GLY A 58 -16.78 1.60 0.57
CA GLY A 58 -15.61 1.23 1.36
C GLY A 58 -14.25 1.48 0.72
N ARG A 59 -14.17 1.95 -0.54
CA ARG A 59 -12.91 2.31 -1.21
C ARG A 59 -12.08 3.36 -0.43
N THR A 60 -12.76 4.19 0.37
CA THR A 60 -12.16 5.24 1.21
C THR A 60 -12.07 4.86 2.69
N LEU A 61 -12.51 3.66 3.09
CA LEU A 61 -12.41 3.23 4.48
C LEU A 61 -10.94 3.06 4.84
N MET A 62 -10.49 3.88 5.78
CA MET A 62 -9.17 3.76 6.37
C MET A 62 -9.05 2.46 7.17
N MET A 63 -7.81 2.02 7.39
CA MET A 63 -7.48 0.89 8.26
C MET A 63 -8.29 0.98 9.58
N PRO A 64 -8.97 -0.11 9.99
CA PRO A 64 -9.78 -0.09 11.21
C PRO A 64 -8.93 0.33 12.41
N THR A 65 -9.45 1.26 13.20
CA THR A 65 -8.77 1.76 14.40
C THR A 65 -8.87 0.74 15.53
N ARG A 66 -7.82 0.68 16.36
CA ARG A 66 -7.78 -0.24 17.49
C ARG A 66 -8.84 0.16 18.52
N ARG A 67 -9.78 -0.75 18.81
CA ARG A 67 -10.83 -0.57 19.82
C ARG A 67 -10.31 -0.49 21.26
N ARG A 68 -9.13 -1.06 21.55
CA ARG A 68 -8.55 -1.10 22.90
C ARG A 68 -7.07 -0.68 22.87
N PRO A 69 -6.61 0.15 23.83
CA PRO A 69 -5.19 0.50 23.94
C PRO A 69 -4.32 -0.73 24.28
N ARG A 70 -3.09 -0.77 23.74
CA ARG A 70 -2.12 -1.86 24.00
C ARG A 70 -1.85 -2.09 25.49
N ALA A 71 -1.83 -1.02 26.28
CA ALA A 71 -1.63 -1.11 27.72
C ALA A 71 -2.76 -1.89 28.41
N ALA A 72 -4.01 -1.66 28.01
CA ALA A 72 -5.17 -2.33 28.58
C ALA A 72 -5.26 -3.80 28.14
N GLU A 73 -4.85 -4.11 26.91
CA GLU A 73 -4.74 -5.47 26.40
C GLU A 73 -3.64 -6.25 27.15
N ARG A 74 -2.46 -5.64 27.34
CA ARG A 74 -1.36 -6.23 28.11
C ARG A 74 -1.73 -6.49 29.56
N ALA A 75 -2.40 -5.54 30.22
CA ALA A 75 -2.85 -5.69 31.59
C ALA A 75 -3.86 -6.83 31.74
N ALA A 76 -4.80 -6.96 30.80
CA ALA A 76 -5.76 -8.06 30.79
C ALA A 76 -5.07 -9.41 30.62
N ARG A 77 -4.11 -9.50 29.69
CA ARG A 77 -3.34 -10.73 29.46
C ARG A 77 -2.53 -11.14 30.69
N ILE A 78 -1.81 -10.22 31.32
CA ILE A 78 -1.03 -10.50 32.55
C ILE A 78 -1.95 -10.99 33.67
N ARG A 79 -3.11 -10.33 33.86
CA ARG A 79 -4.07 -10.75 34.91
C ARG A 79 -4.57 -12.17 34.67
N TRP A 80 -4.90 -12.49 33.42
CA TRP A 80 -5.33 -13.83 33.02
C TRP A 80 -4.24 -14.87 33.31
N GLU A 81 -3.01 -14.63 32.84
CA GLU A 81 -1.88 -15.54 33.06
C GLU A 81 -1.57 -15.72 34.55
N ARG A 82 -1.67 -14.66 35.36
CA ARG A 82 -1.51 -14.77 36.83
C ARG A 82 -2.58 -15.64 37.48
N GLY A 83 -3.84 -15.51 37.06
CA GLY A 83 -4.92 -16.37 37.58
C GLY A 83 -4.71 -17.85 37.23
N LEU A 84 -4.22 -18.14 36.02
CA LEU A 84 -3.84 -19.51 35.63
C LEU A 84 -2.68 -20.03 36.48
N ASN A 85 -1.65 -19.21 36.72
CA ASN A 85 -0.51 -19.58 37.55
C ASN A 85 -0.93 -19.84 39.00
N GLU A 86 -1.80 -19.00 39.56
CA GLU A 86 -2.33 -19.17 40.92
C GLU A 86 -3.13 -20.47 41.06
N ALA A 87 -4.03 -20.75 40.10
CA ALA A 87 -4.75 -22.01 40.07
C ALA A 87 -3.82 -23.23 39.97
N ARG A 88 -2.76 -23.14 39.16
CA ARG A 88 -1.74 -24.18 39.06
C ARG A 88 -0.96 -24.36 40.35
N MET A 89 -0.50 -23.28 40.99
CA MET A 89 0.22 -23.33 42.26
C MET A 89 -0.62 -23.94 43.39
N ASN A 90 -1.93 -23.65 43.39
CA ASN A 90 -2.85 -24.26 44.36
C ASN A 90 -3.07 -25.75 44.12
N ALA A 91 -3.06 -26.20 42.86
CA ALA A 91 -3.27 -27.59 42.50
C ALA A 91 -2.02 -28.47 42.68
N ASP A 92 -0.84 -27.93 42.40
CA ASP A 92 0.45 -28.62 42.46
C ASP A 92 1.52 -27.67 43.02
N PRO A 93 1.55 -27.48 44.36
CA PRO A 93 2.48 -26.56 44.98
C PRO A 93 3.92 -27.08 44.80
N PRO A 94 4.88 -26.20 44.46
CA PRO A 94 6.26 -26.62 44.26
C PRO A 94 6.81 -27.23 45.56
N PRO A 95 7.59 -28.32 45.47
CA PRO A 95 8.32 -28.83 46.63
C PRO A 95 9.42 -27.81 46.94
N PHE A 96 9.20 -27.06 48.03
CA PHE A 96 10.12 -26.17 48.76
C PHE A 96 11.45 -25.80 48.10
#